data_AF-A0A4Q3WLP8-F1
#
_entry.id   AF-A0A4Q3WLP8-F1
#
_cell.length_a   1.000
_cell.length_b   1.000
_cell.length_c   1.000
_cell.angle_alpha   90.00
_cell.angle_beta   90.00
_cell.angle_gamma   90.00
#
_symmetry.space_group_name_H-M   'P 1'
#
loop_
_entity.id
_entity.type
_entity.pdbx_description
1 polymer ?
#
loop_
_entity_poly.entity_id
_entity_poly.type
_entity_poly.pdbx_seq_one_letter_code
_entity_poly.pdbx_strand_id
1 'polypeptide(L)'
;MKNAHTTSLLRNQSGAMFGLDARIALAIFGVLSVVAGVAAINVFSQAGTTALVTEFSNLKKAYTEFHLGTGEHTTRFMDLINNDTGYQGWNGPYIDGMLSDRSRTYGQYSFVEGRQDVPGVPPVECSGGGICSTWLKLTKVKDSIAKEVDKTLDADESPNAGTLRIEFVPGPTDDVYYLISAKGSSTAAGQGQ
;
A
#
# COMPACT_ATOMS: atom_id res chain seq x y z
N MET A 1 60.21 -20.78 -70.06
CA MET A 1 59.65 -19.67 -69.27
C MET A 1 58.62 -20.28 -68.32
N LYS A 2 58.87 -20.20 -67.00
CA LYS A 2 58.03 -20.80 -65.94
C LYS A 2 57.00 -19.75 -65.50
N ASN A 3 55.72 -19.98 -65.74
CA ASN A 3 54.66 -19.11 -65.23
C ASN A 3 54.24 -19.58 -63.84
N ALA A 4 54.42 -18.70 -62.87
CA ALA A 4 54.18 -18.92 -61.46
C ALA A 4 52.70 -18.78 -61.11
N HIS A 5 52.26 -19.68 -60.23
CA HIS A 5 51.18 -19.61 -59.26
C HIS A 5 50.35 -18.32 -59.17
N THR A 6 49.04 -18.45 -59.36
CA THR A 6 48.03 -17.59 -58.71
C THR A 6 47.04 -18.49 -57.95
N THR A 7 47.42 -18.88 -56.74
CA THR A 7 46.52 -19.57 -55.81
C THR A 7 45.60 -18.53 -55.16
N SER A 8 44.31 -18.59 -55.48
CA SER A 8 43.25 -17.79 -54.84
C SER A 8 43.23 -18.05 -53.33
N LEU A 9 43.55 -17.02 -52.54
CA LEU A 9 43.39 -17.01 -51.09
C LEU A 9 41.90 -16.83 -50.75
N LEU A 10 41.15 -17.92 -50.54
CA LEU A 10 39.88 -17.86 -49.80
C LEU A 10 40.20 -17.62 -48.32
N ARG A 11 40.41 -16.35 -47.98
CA ARG A 11 40.63 -15.89 -46.61
C ARG A 11 39.33 -16.05 -45.82
N ASN A 12 39.35 -16.98 -44.87
CA ASN A 12 38.27 -17.30 -43.94
C ASN A 12 37.75 -16.04 -43.23
N GLN A 13 36.55 -15.57 -43.58
CA GLN A 13 35.86 -14.40 -43.00
C GLN A 13 35.07 -14.73 -41.70
N SER A 14 35.30 -15.90 -41.10
CA SER A 14 34.56 -16.37 -39.92
C SER A 14 34.78 -15.54 -38.64
N GLY A 15 35.73 -14.60 -38.63
CA GLY A 15 35.95 -13.66 -37.52
C GLY A 15 35.23 -12.31 -37.66
N ALA A 16 34.72 -11.96 -38.85
CA ALA A 16 34.02 -10.68 -39.07
C ALA A 16 32.53 -10.74 -38.69
N MET A 17 31.93 -11.93 -38.69
CA MET A 17 30.52 -12.16 -38.28
C MET A 17 30.29 -12.01 -36.78
N PHE A 18 31.28 -12.33 -35.93
CA PHE A 18 31.21 -12.10 -34.48
C PHE A 18 31.49 -10.65 -34.07
N GLY A 19 31.96 -9.79 -34.98
CA GLY A 19 32.18 -8.37 -34.69
C GLY A 19 31.02 -7.47 -35.07
N LEU A 20 30.39 -7.75 -36.22
CA LEU A 20 29.26 -6.98 -36.74
C LEU A 20 27.95 -7.37 -36.05
N ASP A 21 27.65 -8.68 -35.95
CA ASP A 21 26.38 -9.16 -35.38
C ASP A 21 26.41 -9.13 -33.85
N ALA A 22 27.57 -9.28 -33.20
CA ALA A 22 27.64 -9.15 -31.74
C ALA A 22 27.30 -7.73 -31.25
N ARG A 23 27.56 -6.68 -32.04
CA ARG A 23 27.15 -5.31 -31.69
C ARG A 23 25.64 -5.13 -31.82
N ILE A 24 25.04 -5.74 -32.85
CA ILE A 24 23.59 -5.74 -33.03
C ILE A 24 22.93 -6.55 -31.91
N ALA A 25 23.46 -7.73 -31.59
CA ALA A 25 22.99 -8.55 -30.49
C ALA A 25 23.12 -7.86 -29.13
N LEU A 26 24.26 -7.22 -28.83
CA LEU A 26 24.44 -6.45 -27.59
C LEU A 26 23.48 -5.24 -27.55
N ALA A 27 23.20 -4.60 -28.68
CA ALA A 27 22.20 -3.53 -28.74
C ALA A 27 20.78 -4.07 -28.46
N ILE A 28 20.41 -5.23 -29.03
CA ILE A 28 19.12 -5.86 -28.77
C ILE A 28 19.01 -6.31 -27.30
N PHE A 29 20.01 -7.00 -26.76
CA PHE A 29 20.03 -7.39 -25.34
C PHE A 29 20.03 -6.18 -24.41
N GLY A 30 20.74 -5.11 -24.78
CA GLY A 30 20.72 -3.84 -24.09
C GLY A 30 19.31 -3.25 -24.03
N VAL A 31 18.64 -3.12 -25.17
CA VAL A 31 17.27 -2.59 -25.24
C VAL A 31 16.28 -3.49 -24.50
N LEU A 32 16.33 -4.81 -24.69
CA LEU A 32 15.45 -5.75 -23.99
C LEU A 32 15.68 -5.73 -22.47
N SER A 33 16.92 -5.55 -22.00
CA SER A 33 17.22 -5.45 -20.56
C SER A 33 16.61 -4.21 -19.93
N VAL A 34 16.63 -3.07 -20.63
CA VAL A 34 16.03 -1.81 -20.15
C VAL A 34 14.52 -1.93 -20.09
N VAL A 35 13.90 -2.48 -21.14
CA VAL A 35 12.45 -2.69 -21.19
C VAL A 35 12.00 -3.64 -20.07
N ALA A 36 12.71 -4.76 -19.89
CA ALA A 36 12.42 -5.70 -18.82
C ALA A 36 12.61 -5.10 -17.41
N GLY A 37 13.64 -4.26 -17.23
CA GLY A 37 13.90 -3.58 -15.97
C GLY A 37 12.77 -2.63 -15.56
N VAL A 38 12.26 -1.81 -16.50
CA VAL A 38 11.13 -0.91 -16.24
C VAL A 38 9.85 -1.69 -15.93
N ALA A 39 9.58 -2.76 -16.68
CA ALA A 39 8.42 -3.63 -16.42
C ALA A 39 8.49 -4.25 -15.01
N ALA A 40 9.66 -4.73 -14.58
CA ALA A 40 9.83 -5.30 -13.25
C ALA A 40 9.55 -4.28 -12.13
N ILE A 41 10.04 -3.05 -12.25
CA ILE A 41 9.79 -1.98 -11.26
C ILE A 41 8.30 -1.67 -11.14
N ASN A 42 7.58 -1.60 -12.27
CA ASN A 42 6.14 -1.36 -12.29
C ASN A 42 5.36 -2.48 -11.59
N VAL A 43 5.73 -3.74 -11.85
CA VAL A 43 5.10 -4.90 -11.20
C VAL A 43 5.29 -4.88 -9.69
N PHE A 44 6.48 -4.51 -9.20
CA PHE A 44 6.70 -4.41 -7.75
C PHE A 44 5.89 -3.29 -7.09
N SER A 45 5.75 -2.14 -7.76
CA SER A 45 4.91 -1.05 -7.25
C SER A 45 3.44 -1.50 -7.14
N GLN A 46 2.92 -2.16 -8.17
CA GLN A 46 1.55 -2.69 -8.16
C GLN A 46 1.37 -3.77 -7.09
N ALA A 47 2.31 -4.70 -6.96
CA ALA A 47 2.26 -5.73 -5.93
C ALA A 47 2.23 -5.14 -4.51
N GLY A 48 2.99 -4.05 -4.26
CA GLY A 48 2.95 -3.31 -3.00
C GLY A 48 1.60 -2.67 -2.72
N THR A 49 1.00 -2.03 -3.73
CA THR A 49 -0.35 -1.45 -3.63
C THR A 49 -1.40 -2.52 -3.34
N THR A 50 -1.40 -3.63 -4.10
CA THR A 50 -2.36 -4.73 -3.90
C THR A 50 -2.21 -5.37 -2.53
N ALA A 51 -0.98 -5.56 -2.06
CA ALA A 51 -0.71 -6.07 -0.71
C ALA A 51 -1.31 -5.15 0.35
N LEU A 52 -1.10 -3.83 0.26
CA LEU A 52 -1.63 -2.87 1.23
C LEU A 52 -3.16 -2.79 1.22
N VAL A 53 -3.79 -2.81 0.04
CA VAL A 53 -5.26 -2.84 -0.08
C VAL A 53 -5.83 -4.10 0.56
N THR A 54 -5.19 -5.25 0.34
CA THR A 54 -5.61 -6.53 0.93
C THR A 54 -5.45 -6.49 2.45
N GLU A 55 -4.37 -5.90 2.94
CA GLU A 55 -4.11 -5.70 4.37
C GLU A 55 -5.18 -4.82 5.02
N PHE A 56 -5.52 -3.67 4.43
CA PHE A 56 -6.61 -2.81 4.92
C PHE A 56 -7.96 -3.52 4.97
N SER A 57 -8.28 -4.32 3.95
CA SER A 57 -9.50 -5.13 3.91
C SER A 57 -9.52 -6.18 5.04
N ASN A 58 -8.39 -6.85 5.29
CA ASN A 58 -8.26 -7.82 6.37
C ASN A 58 -8.39 -7.15 7.75
N LEU A 59 -7.75 -6.00 7.96
CA LEU A 59 -7.83 -5.25 9.21
C LEU A 59 -9.25 -4.73 9.48
N LYS A 60 -9.97 -4.31 8.43
CA LYS A 60 -11.38 -3.91 8.55
C LYS A 60 -12.29 -5.08 8.97
N LYS A 61 -12.08 -6.27 8.39
CA LYS A 61 -12.79 -7.49 8.79
C LYS A 61 -12.48 -7.84 10.25
N ALA A 62 -11.20 -7.85 10.62
CA ALA A 62 -10.75 -8.11 11.99
C ALA A 62 -11.40 -7.16 13.01
N TYR A 63 -11.40 -5.85 12.72
CA TYR A 63 -12.05 -4.86 13.58
C TYR A 63 -13.56 -5.07 13.67
N THR A 64 -14.21 -5.44 12.55
CA THR A 64 -15.64 -5.72 12.53
C THR A 64 -15.97 -6.95 13.37
N GLU A 65 -15.18 -8.02 13.28
CA GLU A 65 -15.35 -9.23 14.10
C GLU A 65 -15.11 -8.95 15.59
N PHE A 66 -14.10 -8.13 15.92
CA PHE A 66 -13.88 -7.64 17.27
C PHE A 66 -15.14 -6.92 17.80
N HIS A 67 -15.68 -6.00 17.01
CA HIS A 67 -16.87 -5.25 17.39
C HIS A 67 -18.11 -6.14 17.52
N LEU A 68 -18.29 -7.13 16.64
CA LEU A 68 -19.39 -8.08 16.70
C LEU A 68 -19.30 -9.01 17.91
N GLY A 69 -18.08 -9.39 18.32
CA GLY A 69 -17.84 -10.28 19.46
C GLY A 69 -17.95 -9.56 20.81
N THR A 70 -17.47 -8.33 20.89
CA THR A 70 -17.37 -7.57 22.15
C THR A 70 -18.48 -6.54 22.33
N GLY A 71 -19.11 -6.10 21.24
CA GLY A 71 -20.06 -4.97 21.23
C GLY A 71 -19.40 -3.59 21.38
N GLU A 72 -18.08 -3.54 21.54
CA GLU A 72 -17.34 -2.32 21.88
C GLU A 72 -16.48 -1.84 20.71
N HIS A 73 -16.08 -0.57 20.76
CA HIS A 73 -15.06 -0.01 19.86
C HIS A 73 -13.75 0.16 20.62
N THR A 74 -12.62 -0.03 19.92
CA THR A 74 -11.29 0.19 20.48
C THR A 74 -10.52 1.22 19.66
N THR A 75 -9.78 2.07 20.36
CA THR A 75 -8.79 2.97 19.76
C THR A 75 -7.37 2.35 19.75
N ARG A 76 -7.18 1.21 20.43
CA ARG A 76 -5.89 0.55 20.55
C ARG A 76 -5.81 -0.61 19.56
N PHE A 77 -4.82 -0.55 18.68
CA PHE A 77 -4.59 -1.61 17.70
C PHE A 77 -4.30 -2.98 18.35
N MET A 78 -3.59 -2.97 19.47
CA MET A 78 -3.21 -4.21 20.17
C MET A 78 -4.41 -5.02 20.69
N ASP A 79 -5.57 -4.39 20.89
CA ASP A 79 -6.76 -5.08 21.39
C ASP A 79 -7.33 -6.11 20.38
N LEU A 80 -6.94 -5.99 19.10
CA LEU A 80 -7.24 -6.99 18.07
C LEU A 80 -6.28 -8.18 18.10
N ILE A 81 -5.14 -8.06 18.77
CA ILE A 81 -4.10 -9.10 18.87
C ILE A 81 -4.19 -9.79 20.23
N ASN A 82 -4.33 -9.01 21.30
CA ASN A 82 -4.40 -9.49 22.67
C ASN A 82 -5.57 -8.85 23.41
N ASN A 83 -6.01 -9.46 24.50
CA ASN A 83 -7.10 -8.95 25.33
C ASN A 83 -6.59 -8.36 26.65
N ASP A 84 -5.54 -7.52 26.58
CA ASP A 84 -4.93 -6.93 27.79
C ASP A 84 -5.90 -5.97 28.52
N THR A 85 -6.87 -5.42 27.78
CA THR A 85 -7.93 -4.55 28.30
C THR A 85 -9.08 -5.32 28.96
N GLY A 86 -9.21 -6.63 28.69
CA GLY A 86 -10.22 -7.49 29.32
C GLY A 86 -11.63 -7.34 28.75
N TYR A 87 -11.77 -7.12 27.44
CA TYR A 87 -13.07 -7.12 26.76
C TYR A 87 -13.80 -8.45 26.96
N GLN A 88 -15.05 -8.37 27.40
CA GLN A 88 -15.96 -9.52 27.48
C GLN A 88 -16.37 -9.93 26.06
N GLY A 89 -16.41 -11.24 25.79
CA GLY A 89 -16.77 -11.75 24.46
C GLY A 89 -15.65 -11.73 23.42
N TRP A 90 -14.43 -11.35 23.81
CA TRP A 90 -13.25 -11.46 22.95
C TRP A 90 -12.95 -12.94 22.65
N ASN A 91 -12.90 -13.30 21.37
CA ASN A 91 -12.82 -14.69 20.92
C ASN A 91 -11.53 -15.02 20.14
N GLY A 92 -10.53 -14.15 20.17
CA GLY A 92 -9.20 -14.47 19.66
C GLY A 92 -8.48 -13.28 19.07
N PRO A 93 -7.20 -13.45 18.73
CA PRO A 93 -6.54 -12.50 17.86
C PRO A 93 -7.33 -12.46 16.56
N TYR A 94 -7.91 -11.31 16.26
CA TYR A 94 -8.70 -11.07 15.05
C TYR A 94 -7.81 -10.83 13.83
N ILE A 95 -6.50 -10.68 14.05
CA ILE A 95 -5.49 -10.49 13.01
C ILE A 95 -4.47 -11.62 13.12
N ASP A 96 -4.29 -12.37 12.04
CA ASP A 96 -3.26 -13.39 11.93
C ASP A 96 -1.93 -12.79 11.42
N GLY A 97 -0.81 -13.28 11.95
CA GLY A 97 0.54 -12.90 11.51
C GLY A 97 1.06 -11.54 11.99
N MET A 98 0.25 -10.72 12.67
CA MET A 98 0.70 -9.49 13.32
C MET A 98 0.90 -9.68 14.82
N LEU A 99 2.11 -9.38 15.29
CA LEU A 99 2.48 -9.44 16.71
C LEU A 99 2.64 -8.07 17.36
N SER A 100 2.54 -7.00 16.55
CA SER A 100 2.74 -5.63 16.98
C SER A 100 1.91 -4.67 16.15
N ASP A 101 1.70 -3.48 16.69
CA ASP A 101 1.15 -2.31 16.00
C ASP A 101 2.11 -1.69 14.98
N ARG A 102 3.32 -2.23 14.78
CA ARG A 102 4.26 -1.78 13.76
C ARG A 102 4.30 -2.72 12.56
N SER A 103 4.16 -2.12 11.39
CA SER A 103 4.45 -2.79 10.12
C SER A 103 5.96 -3.00 9.98
N ARG A 104 6.35 -4.08 9.30
CA ARG A 104 7.76 -4.27 8.88
C ARG A 104 8.15 -3.35 7.73
N THR A 105 7.16 -3.01 6.90
CA THR A 105 7.35 -2.23 5.67
C THR A 105 7.00 -0.77 5.87
N TYR A 106 5.96 -0.52 6.65
CA TYR A 106 5.45 0.82 6.95
C TYR A 106 5.74 1.20 8.41
N GLY A 107 5.11 2.27 8.89
CA GLY A 107 5.20 2.71 10.27
C GLY A 107 4.27 1.95 11.21
N GLN A 108 3.49 2.71 11.97
CA GLN A 108 2.62 2.21 13.04
C GLN A 108 1.15 2.27 12.62
N TYR A 109 0.40 1.23 12.97
CA TYR A 109 -1.05 1.15 12.92
C TYR A 109 -1.65 1.74 14.19
N SER A 110 -2.66 2.58 14.04
CA SER A 110 -3.43 3.12 15.15
C SER A 110 -4.88 3.35 14.71
N PHE A 111 -5.82 3.27 15.65
CA PHE A 111 -7.21 3.64 15.37
C PHE A 111 -7.46 5.06 15.84
N VAL A 112 -8.07 5.85 14.96
CA VAL A 112 -8.45 7.23 15.24
C VAL A 112 -9.95 7.33 15.03
N GLU A 113 -10.67 7.73 16.07
CA GLU A 113 -12.06 8.15 15.92
C GLU A 113 -12.06 9.60 15.46
N GLY A 114 -12.75 9.87 14.36
CA GLY A 114 -12.85 11.24 13.87
C GLY A 114 -14.00 11.43 12.90
N ARG A 115 -14.47 12.67 12.87
CA ARG A 115 -15.51 13.11 11.94
C ARG A 115 -14.91 13.54 10.62
N GLN A 116 -15.71 13.40 9.58
CA GLN A 116 -15.40 13.81 8.22
C GLN A 116 -16.27 15.02 7.87
N ASP A 117 -15.85 16.22 8.27
CA ASP A 117 -16.58 17.46 7.96
C ASP A 117 -16.06 18.17 6.72
N VAL A 118 -14.75 18.11 6.52
CA VAL A 118 -14.06 18.87 5.48
C VAL A 118 -13.22 17.90 4.64
N PRO A 119 -13.42 17.90 3.32
CA PRO A 119 -12.50 17.23 2.40
C PRO A 119 -11.09 17.80 2.57
N GLY A 120 -10.12 16.92 2.83
CA GLY A 120 -8.70 17.29 2.90
C GLY A 120 -8.19 17.79 4.22
N VAL A 121 -8.96 17.54 5.26
CA VAL A 121 -8.47 17.55 6.62
C VAL A 121 -8.43 16.10 7.11
N PRO A 122 -7.38 15.68 7.82
CA PRO A 122 -7.38 14.41 8.55
C PRO A 122 -8.63 14.30 9.46
N PRO A 123 -9.04 13.09 9.86
CA PRO A 123 -10.17 12.92 10.76
C PRO A 123 -10.02 13.83 12.00
N VAL A 124 -10.97 14.75 12.18
CA VAL A 124 -10.97 15.69 13.31
C VAL A 124 -11.69 15.03 14.48
N GLU A 125 -11.29 15.37 15.70
CA GLU A 125 -11.94 14.85 16.92
C GLU A 125 -13.46 14.95 16.84
N CYS A 126 -14.11 13.94 17.42
CA CYS A 126 -15.56 13.80 17.47
C CYS A 126 -16.20 14.74 18.50
N SER A 127 -16.01 16.06 18.34
CA SER A 127 -16.65 17.09 19.16
C SER A 127 -17.80 17.74 18.40
N GLY A 128 -19.01 17.17 18.54
CA GLY A 128 -20.26 17.78 18.09
C GLY A 128 -20.97 17.06 16.93
N GLY A 129 -22.21 16.62 17.19
CA GLY A 129 -23.34 16.49 16.24
C GLY A 129 -23.22 15.76 14.89
N GLY A 130 -22.07 15.19 14.52
CA GLY A 130 -21.84 14.54 13.22
C GLY A 130 -21.75 13.01 13.27
N ILE A 131 -21.71 12.38 12.09
CA ILE A 131 -21.39 10.95 11.97
C ILE A 131 -19.89 10.81 12.22
N CYS A 132 -19.55 10.19 13.34
CA CYS A 132 -18.19 9.82 13.66
C CYS A 132 -17.81 8.57 12.92
N SER A 133 -16.56 8.44 12.50
CA SER A 133 -16.07 7.22 11.88
C SER A 133 -14.79 6.78 12.57
N THR A 134 -14.58 5.46 12.63
CA THR A 134 -13.30 4.89 13.02
C THR A 134 -12.43 4.73 11.79
N TRP A 135 -11.25 5.33 11.86
CA TRP A 135 -10.23 5.29 10.83
C TRP A 135 -9.04 4.47 11.31
N LEU A 136 -8.47 3.68 10.42
CA LEU A 136 -7.16 3.09 10.60
C LEU A 136 -6.10 4.06 10.07
N LYS A 137 -5.27 4.59 10.96
CA LYS A 137 -4.11 5.39 10.62
C LYS A 137 -2.90 4.47 10.45
N LEU A 138 -2.23 4.57 9.32
CA LEU A 138 -0.93 3.95 9.04
C LEU A 138 0.09 5.05 8.73
N THR A 139 1.21 5.04 9.44
CA THR A 139 2.26 6.06 9.25
C THR A 139 3.35 5.61 8.27
N LYS A 140 4.08 6.56 7.71
CA LYS A 140 5.25 6.33 6.84
C LYS A 140 4.96 5.54 5.55
N VAL A 141 3.82 5.77 4.92
CA VAL A 141 3.51 5.18 3.61
C VAL A 141 4.18 6.04 2.53
N LYS A 142 4.90 5.44 1.59
CA LYS A 142 5.49 6.20 0.47
C LYS A 142 4.40 6.86 -0.36
N ASP A 143 4.57 8.13 -0.72
CA ASP A 143 3.58 8.93 -1.44
C ASP A 143 3.10 8.25 -2.73
N SER A 144 4.03 7.60 -3.46
CA SER A 144 3.71 6.88 -4.70
C SER A 144 2.77 5.69 -4.47
N ILE A 145 2.89 5.01 -3.34
CA ILE A 145 2.01 3.90 -2.97
C ILE A 145 0.69 4.44 -2.43
N ALA A 146 0.73 5.47 -1.57
CA ALA A 146 -0.48 6.07 -1.02
C ALA A 146 -1.45 6.55 -2.11
N LYS A 147 -0.94 7.24 -3.14
CA LYS A 147 -1.74 7.71 -4.30
C LYS A 147 -2.29 6.57 -5.15
N GLU A 148 -1.50 5.53 -5.40
CA GLU A 148 -1.96 4.40 -6.20
C GLU A 148 -3.02 3.58 -5.44
N VAL A 149 -2.89 3.48 -4.12
CA VAL A 149 -3.87 2.81 -3.24
C VAL A 149 -5.19 3.60 -3.22
N ASP A 150 -5.13 4.93 -3.12
CA ASP A 150 -6.28 5.82 -3.21
C ASP A 150 -7.05 5.61 -4.52
N LYS A 151 -6.33 5.70 -5.64
CA LYS A 151 -6.88 5.45 -6.97
C LYS A 151 -7.48 4.05 -7.13
N THR A 152 -6.88 3.04 -6.49
CA THR A 152 -7.36 1.66 -6.53
C THR A 152 -8.67 1.49 -5.75
N LEU A 153 -8.86 2.25 -4.66
CA LEU A 153 -10.02 2.14 -3.77
C LEU A 153 -11.20 2.99 -4.23
N ASP A 154 -10.94 4.23 -4.65
CA ASP A 154 -11.98 5.23 -4.88
C ASP A 154 -12.17 5.60 -6.37
N ALA A 155 -11.45 4.92 -7.27
CA ALA A 155 -11.45 5.09 -8.73
C ALA A 155 -11.02 6.47 -9.26
N ASP A 156 -10.88 7.46 -8.38
CA ASP A 156 -10.35 8.79 -8.62
C ASP A 156 -9.19 9.08 -7.67
N GLU A 157 -8.16 9.80 -8.13
CA GLU A 157 -7.08 10.29 -7.26
C GLU A 157 -7.58 11.54 -6.52
N SER A 158 -8.04 11.32 -5.30
CA SER A 158 -8.53 12.37 -4.42
C SER A 158 -7.96 12.11 -3.04
N PRO A 159 -6.92 12.85 -2.59
CA PRO A 159 -6.28 12.61 -1.30
C PRO A 159 -7.22 12.80 -0.08
N ASN A 160 -8.45 13.26 -0.34
CA ASN A 160 -9.28 14.02 0.59
C ASN A 160 -10.74 13.53 0.64
N ALA A 161 -11.09 12.53 -0.16
CA ALA A 161 -12.45 12.03 -0.29
C ALA A 161 -12.42 10.54 -0.61
N GLY A 162 -13.48 9.83 -0.20
CA GLY A 162 -13.57 8.39 -0.38
C GLY A 162 -13.21 7.59 0.87
N THR A 163 -12.82 6.35 0.64
CA THR A 163 -12.52 5.34 1.64
C THR A 163 -11.11 5.51 2.21
N LEU A 164 -10.22 6.11 1.43
CA LEU A 164 -8.86 6.44 1.84
C LEU A 164 -8.68 7.96 1.95
N ARG A 165 -7.77 8.37 2.84
CA ARG A 165 -7.32 9.76 2.96
C ARG A 165 -5.84 9.80 3.19
N ILE A 166 -5.19 10.84 2.68
CA ILE A 166 -3.75 11.03 2.76
C ILE A 166 -3.50 12.36 3.47
N GLU A 167 -2.81 12.30 4.61
CA GLU A 167 -2.26 13.46 5.27
C GLU A 167 -0.84 13.67 4.78
N PHE A 168 -0.63 14.79 4.10
CA PHE A 168 0.67 15.16 3.58
C PHE A 168 1.61 15.56 4.72
N VAL A 169 2.61 14.72 4.95
CA VAL A 169 3.65 14.99 5.96
C VAL A 169 4.90 15.45 5.21
N PRO A 170 5.59 16.53 5.65
CA PRO A 170 6.82 16.98 4.99
C PRO A 170 7.86 15.85 4.95
N GLY A 171 8.13 15.29 3.77
CA GLY A 171 9.04 14.17 3.61
C GLY A 171 8.73 13.30 2.38
N PRO A 172 9.36 12.11 2.27
CA PRO A 172 9.09 11.14 1.21
C PRO A 172 7.98 10.13 1.59
N THR A 173 7.25 10.40 2.67
CA THR A 173 6.21 9.52 3.20
C THR A 173 5.08 10.32 3.80
N ASP A 174 3.86 9.83 3.62
CA ASP A 174 2.62 10.39 4.12
C ASP A 174 1.98 9.46 5.18
N ASP A 175 1.07 10.04 5.96
CA ASP A 175 0.19 9.30 6.85
C ASP A 175 -1.12 9.00 6.11
N VAL A 176 -1.59 7.76 6.20
CA VAL A 176 -2.78 7.30 5.46
C VAL A 176 -3.87 6.89 6.43
N TYR A 177 -5.10 7.30 6.16
CA TYR A 177 -6.28 6.99 6.95
C TYR A 177 -7.25 6.17 6.11
N TYR A 178 -7.56 4.96 6.56
CA TYR A 178 -8.50 4.06 5.90
C TYR A 178 -9.79 3.92 6.69
N LEU A 179 -10.94 4.09 6.04
CA LEU A 179 -12.26 4.03 6.68
C LEU A 179 -12.63 2.58 7.04
N ILE A 180 -12.64 2.28 8.35
CA ILE A 180 -13.05 0.97 8.85
C ILE A 180 -14.56 0.92 9.07
N SER A 181 -15.10 1.84 9.87
CA SER A 181 -16.50 1.83 10.26
C SER A 181 -17.03 3.24 10.39
N ALA A 182 -18.21 3.50 9.83
CA ALA A 182 -18.98 4.70 10.15
C ALA A 182 -19.76 4.41 11.43
N LYS A 183 -19.42 5.09 12.53
CA LYS A 183 -20.20 5.06 13.77
C LYS A 183 -21.48 5.82 13.48
N GLY A 184 -22.61 5.10 13.43
CA GLY A 184 -23.92 5.75 13.41
C GLY A 184 -23.96 6.78 14.53
N SER A 185 -24.42 8.00 14.22
CA SER A 185 -24.46 9.12 15.16
C SER A 185 -24.97 8.65 16.52
N SER A 186 -24.10 8.56 17.52
CA SER A 186 -24.57 8.44 18.89
C SER A 186 -25.15 9.80 19.25
N THR A 187 -26.43 9.98 18.96
CA THR A 187 -27.24 11.02 19.58
C THR A 187 -26.92 10.97 21.06
N ALA A 188 -26.41 12.08 21.61
CA ALA A 188 -26.14 12.22 23.02
C ALA A 188 -27.40 11.86 23.81
N ALA A 189 -27.45 10.62 24.30
CA ALA A 189 -28.47 10.17 25.22
C ALA A 189 -28.11 10.71 26.60
N GLY A 190 -28.81 11.76 27.01
CA GLY A 190 -29.06 12.11 28.40
C GLY A 190 -27.85 12.45 29.27
N GLN A 191 -27.48 13.73 29.30
CA GLN A 191 -27.11 14.34 30.59
C GLN A 191 -28.39 14.93 31.19
N GLY A 192 -29.13 14.07 31.89
CA GLY A 192 -30.00 14.50 32.96
C GLY A 192 -29.19 14.42 34.25
N GLN A 193 -28.82 15.58 34.80
CA GLN A 193 -28.74 15.88 36.22
C GLN A 193 -28.57 17.39 36.40
#